data_AF-A0A378SGD4-F1
#
_entry.id   AF-A0A378SGD4-F1
#
_cell.length_a   1.000
_cell.length_b   1.000
_cell.length_c   1.000
_cell.angle_alpha   90.00
_cell.angle_beta   90.00
_cell.angle_gamma   90.00
#
_symmetry.space_group_name_H-M   'P 1'
#
loop_
_entity.id
_entity.type
_entity.pdbx_description
1 polymer ?
#
loop_
_entity_poly.entity_id
_entity_poly.type
_entity_poly.pdbx_seq_one_letter_code
_entity_poly.pdbx_strand_id
1 'polypeptide(L)'
;MSLRVDPEVLRAFAGQVNSTSTEIGETQAATAVSTAADGMPGSTTQWAARLVGSHVSGQVEAIAAGVALMGDAVRGAGNDYTVTDAALAQSFQGIF
;
A
#
# COMPACT_ATOMS: atom_id res chain seq x y z
N MET A 1 -6.84 13.65 -27.62
CA MET A 1 -8.20 13.20 -27.26
C MET A 1 -8.21 12.97 -25.76
N SER A 2 -8.94 13.77 -24.98
CA SER A 2 -8.95 13.68 -23.51
C SER A 2 -10.11 12.80 -23.05
N LEU A 3 -9.78 11.65 -22.45
CA LEU A 3 -10.76 10.78 -21.81
C LEU A 3 -11.12 11.38 -20.44
N ARG A 4 -12.41 11.60 -20.17
CA ARG A 4 -12.91 11.99 -18.85
C ARG A 4 -13.22 10.77 -18.02
N VAL A 5 -12.88 10.83 -16.74
CA VAL A 5 -13.16 9.75 -15.78
C VAL A 5 -14.44 10.06 -15.02
N ASP A 6 -15.26 9.04 -14.80
CA ASP A 6 -16.50 9.13 -14.04
C ASP A 6 -16.21 9.30 -12.53
N PRO A 7 -16.73 10.35 -11.87
CA PRO A 7 -16.56 10.55 -10.44
C PRO A 7 -17.04 9.40 -9.55
N GLU A 8 -18.07 8.64 -9.95
CA GLU A 8 -18.52 7.48 -9.17
C GLU A 8 -17.49 6.34 -9.19
N VAL A 9 -16.87 6.12 -10.35
CA VAL A 9 -15.77 5.15 -10.50
C VAL A 9 -14.56 5.57 -9.66
N LEU A 10 -14.23 6.87 -9.61
CA LEU A 10 -13.16 7.39 -8.76
C LEU A 10 -13.45 7.15 -7.27
N ARG A 11 -14.68 7.39 -6.80
CA ARG A 11 -15.05 7.11 -5.40
C ARG A 11 -15.00 5.63 -5.07
N ALA A 12 -15.48 4.76 -5.97
CA ALA A 12 -15.39 3.32 -5.79
C ALA A 12 -13.93 2.84 -5.73
N PHE A 13 -13.08 3.35 -6.64
CA PHE A 13 -11.65 3.07 -6.63
C PHE A 13 -10.98 3.52 -5.33
N ALA A 14 -11.26 4.74 -4.86
CA ALA A 14 -10.72 5.24 -3.60
C ALA A 14 -11.14 4.38 -2.39
N GLY A 15 -12.37 3.85 -2.40
CA GLY A 15 -12.83 2.90 -1.38
C GLY A 15 -12.07 1.57 -1.44
N GLN A 16 -11.93 1.00 -2.64
CA GLN A 16 -11.21 -0.26 -2.84
C GLN A 16 -9.75 -0.16 -2.39
N VAL A 17 -9.06 0.90 -2.80
CA VAL A 17 -7.66 1.15 -2.48
C VAL A 17 -7.45 1.32 -0.97
N ASN A 18 -8.37 1.98 -0.26
CA ASN A 18 -8.31 2.08 1.19
C ASN A 18 -8.48 0.73 1.91
N SER A 19 -9.40 -0.12 1.42
CA SER A 19 -9.56 -1.48 1.94
C SER A 19 -8.29 -2.30 1.69
N THR A 20 -7.74 -2.23 0.48
CA THR A 20 -6.52 -2.95 0.12
C THR A 20 -5.29 -2.48 0.89
N SER A 21 -5.10 -1.18 1.13
CA SER A 21 -3.98 -0.71 1.96
C SER A 21 -4.07 -1.22 3.39
N THR A 22 -5.29 -1.30 3.93
CA THR A 22 -5.56 -1.89 5.25
C THR A 22 -5.21 -3.37 5.27
N GLU A 23 -5.72 -4.15 4.30
CA GLU A 23 -5.42 -5.59 4.18
C GLU A 23 -3.91 -5.87 4.03
N ILE A 24 -3.19 -5.04 3.26
CA ILE A 24 -1.73 -5.14 3.11
C ILE A 24 -1.04 -4.91 4.46
N GLY A 25 -1.41 -3.85 5.18
CA GLY A 25 -0.85 -3.55 6.50
C GLY A 25 -1.14 -4.62 7.55
N GLU A 26 -2.26 -5.34 7.41
CA GLU A 26 -2.63 -6.45 8.28
C GLU A 26 -1.96 -7.78 7.92
N THR A 27 -1.20 -7.84 6.81
CA THR A 27 -0.49 -9.07 6.45
C THR A 27 0.51 -9.45 7.54
N GLN A 28 0.39 -10.67 8.07
CA GLN A 28 1.29 -11.19 9.10
C GLN A 28 2.64 -11.66 8.55
N ALA A 29 3.07 -11.14 7.39
CA ALA A 29 4.30 -11.56 6.71
C ALA A 29 5.55 -11.28 7.56
N ALA A 30 5.65 -10.08 8.13
CA ALA A 30 6.74 -9.70 9.04
C ALA A 30 6.79 -10.62 10.26
N THR A 31 5.63 -10.89 10.87
CA THR A 31 5.49 -11.79 12.02
C THR A 31 5.97 -13.19 11.69
N ALA A 32 5.46 -13.79 10.60
CA ALA A 32 5.84 -15.14 10.18
C ALA A 32 7.35 -15.29 9.96
N VAL A 33 8.00 -14.29 9.37
CA VAL A 33 9.45 -14.28 9.17
C VAL A 33 10.18 -14.11 10.50
N SER A 34 9.74 -13.17 11.35
CA SER A 34 10.39 -12.87 12.63
C SER A 34 10.41 -14.05 13.60
N THR A 35 9.39 -14.92 13.53
CA THR A 35 9.22 -16.07 14.42
C THR A 35 9.73 -17.39 13.83
N ALA A 36 10.18 -17.40 12.57
CA ALA A 36 10.54 -18.63 11.85
C ALA A 36 11.64 -19.46 12.54
N ALA A 37 12.49 -18.80 13.34
CA ALA A 37 13.63 -19.42 14.02
C ALA A 37 13.50 -19.42 15.56
N ASP A 38 12.30 -19.22 16.11
CA ASP A 38 12.09 -19.21 17.56
C ASP A 38 12.34 -20.57 18.23
N GLY A 39 12.38 -21.66 17.46
CA GLY A 39 12.84 -22.98 17.95
C GLY A 39 14.34 -23.06 18.25
N MET A 40 15.13 -22.02 17.97
CA MET A 40 16.58 -21.97 18.17
C MET A 40 17.00 -20.73 18.99
N PRO A 41 16.57 -20.62 20.26
CA PRO A 41 16.79 -19.43 21.07
C PRO A 41 18.27 -19.13 21.27
N GLY A 42 18.66 -17.87 21.07
CA GLY A 42 20.04 -17.39 21.24
C GLY A 42 20.97 -17.67 20.05
N SER A 43 20.47 -18.33 18.99
CA SER A 43 21.25 -18.56 17.77
C SER A 43 21.35 -17.31 16.90
N THR A 44 22.41 -17.23 16.10
CA THR A 44 22.53 -16.23 15.02
C THR A 44 21.36 -16.32 14.04
N THR A 45 20.81 -17.51 13.82
CA THR A 45 19.64 -17.73 12.95
C THR A 45 18.39 -17.06 13.51
N GLN A 46 18.15 -17.16 14.82
CA GLN A 46 17.04 -16.45 15.46
C GLN A 46 17.18 -14.93 15.33
N TRP A 47 18.38 -14.41 15.56
CA TRP A 47 18.65 -12.99 15.37
C TRP A 47 18.41 -12.56 13.91
N ALA A 48 18.88 -13.35 12.94
CA ALA A 48 18.70 -13.06 11.52
C ALA A 48 17.21 -13.07 11.12
N ALA A 49 16.43 -14.04 11.60
CA ALA A 49 14.99 -14.09 11.36
C ALA A 49 14.28 -12.82 11.86
N ARG A 50 14.63 -12.33 13.07
CA ARG A 50 14.10 -11.08 13.62
C ARG A 50 14.49 -9.86 12.79
N LEU A 51 15.75 -9.77 12.35
CA LEU A 51 16.23 -8.67 11.51
C LEU A 51 15.49 -8.63 10.16
N VAL A 52 15.39 -9.77 9.49
CA VAL A 52 14.67 -9.87 8.20
C VAL A 52 13.19 -9.59 8.39
N GLY A 53 12.57 -10.07 9.48
CA GLY A 53 11.17 -9.77 9.80
C GLY A 53 10.91 -8.27 9.96
N SER A 54 11.81 -7.55 10.63
CA SER A 54 11.75 -6.08 10.73
C SER A 54 11.87 -5.40 9.36
N HIS A 55 12.77 -5.87 8.50
CA HIS A 55 12.88 -5.35 7.14
C HIS A 55 11.60 -5.59 6.32
N VAL A 56 11.00 -6.78 6.43
CA VAL A 56 9.72 -7.11 5.78
C VAL A 56 8.60 -6.18 6.27
N SER A 57 8.54 -5.88 7.57
CA SER A 57 7.56 -4.91 8.12
C SER A 57 7.65 -3.57 7.40
N GLY A 58 8.86 -3.02 7.28
CA GLY A 58 9.06 -1.74 6.61
C GLY A 58 8.66 -1.76 5.12
N GLN A 59 8.86 -2.89 4.43
CA GLN A 59 8.43 -3.03 3.03
C GLN A 59 6.89 -3.12 2.91
N VAL A 60 6.24 -3.87 3.80
CA VAL A 60 4.77 -3.98 3.84
C VAL A 60 4.13 -2.63 4.14
N GLU A 61 4.66 -1.90 5.12
CA GLU A 61 4.22 -0.54 5.46
C GLU A 61 4.38 0.43 4.29
N ALA A 62 5.51 0.38 3.58
CA ALA A 62 5.74 1.24 2.42
C ALA A 62 4.74 0.96 1.28
N ILE A 63 4.44 -0.31 1.00
CA ILE A 63 3.45 -0.70 -0.01
C ILE A 63 2.05 -0.24 0.43
N ALA A 64 1.66 -0.49 1.68
CA ALA A 64 0.37 -0.04 2.21
C ALA A 64 0.22 1.48 2.13
N ALA A 65 1.26 2.24 2.46
CA ALA A 65 1.29 3.70 2.36
C ALA A 65 1.16 4.17 0.90
N GLY A 66 1.89 3.56 -0.03
CA GLY A 66 1.77 3.89 -1.46
C GLY A 66 0.37 3.65 -1.99
N VAL A 67 -0.24 2.51 -1.64
CA VAL A 67 -1.63 2.20 -1.98
C VAL A 67 -2.57 3.25 -1.37
N ALA A 68 -2.44 3.58 -0.08
CA ALA A 68 -3.28 4.61 0.55
C ALA A 68 -3.20 5.98 -0.15
N LEU A 69 -1.99 6.40 -0.56
CA LEU A 69 -1.77 7.65 -1.28
C LEU A 69 -2.50 7.71 -2.63
N MET A 70 -2.63 6.57 -3.34
CA MET A 70 -3.46 6.52 -4.55
C MET A 70 -4.92 6.85 -4.24
N GLY A 71 -5.45 6.32 -3.14
CA GLY A 71 -6.82 6.55 -2.71
C GLY A 71 -7.07 8.02 -2.38
N ASP A 72 -6.09 8.68 -1.75
CA ASP A 72 -6.13 10.11 -1.45
C ASP A 72 -6.10 10.97 -2.72
N ALA A 73 -5.20 10.65 -3.64
CA ALA A 73 -5.10 11.34 -4.93
C ALA A 73 -6.42 11.23 -5.73
N VAL A 74 -7.02 10.04 -5.76
CA VAL A 74 -8.29 9.79 -6.46
C VAL A 74 -9.47 10.45 -5.76
N ARG A 75 -9.50 10.48 -4.43
CA ARG A 75 -10.56 11.16 -3.68
C ARG A 75 -10.54 12.67 -3.92
N GLY A 76 -9.35 13.25 -4.03
CA GLY A 76 -9.17 14.63 -4.49
C GLY A 76 -9.78 14.84 -5.89
N ALA A 77 -9.46 13.96 -6.83
CA ALA A 77 -10.00 14.00 -8.19
C ALA A 77 -11.52 13.73 -8.28
N GLY A 78 -12.10 12.89 -7.43
CA GLY A 78 -13.53 12.58 -7.42
C GLY A 78 -14.42 13.66 -6.78
N ASN A 79 -13.82 14.64 -6.09
CA ASN A 79 -14.49 15.86 -5.66
C ASN A 79 -14.58 16.90 -6.78
N ASP A 80 -13.62 16.88 -7.71
CA ASP A 80 -13.69 17.66 -8.94
C ASP A 80 -14.54 16.91 -9.98
N TYR A 81 -15.68 17.47 -10.37
CA TYR A 81 -16.64 16.82 -11.29
C TYR A 81 -16.08 16.48 -12.68
N THR A 82 -14.83 16.88 -12.99
CA THR A 82 -14.23 16.71 -14.32
C THR A 82 -12.71 16.57 -14.26
N VAL A 83 -12.21 15.36 -14.03
CA VAL A 83 -10.77 15.03 -14.16
C VAL A 83 -10.52 14.22 -15.43
N THR A 84 -9.40 14.48 -16.09
CA THR A 84 -8.94 13.70 -17.25
C THR A 84 -8.07 12.55 -16.79
N ASP A 85 -8.10 11.43 -17.52
CA ASP A 85 -7.27 10.25 -17.24
C ASP A 85 -5.76 10.61 -17.15
N ALA A 86 -5.27 11.46 -18.05
CA ALA A 86 -3.88 11.91 -18.03
C ALA A 86 -3.51 12.73 -16.77
N ALA A 87 -4.43 13.56 -16.26
CA ALA A 87 -4.21 14.31 -15.03
C ALA A 87 -4.24 13.39 -13.80
N LEU A 88 -5.13 12.40 -13.79
CA LEU A 88 -5.16 11.38 -12.75
C LEU A 88 -3.87 10.56 -12.72
N ALA A 89 -3.40 10.10 -13.88
CA ALA A 89 -2.15 9.33 -13.98
C ALA A 89 -0.93 10.12 -13.48
N GLN A 90 -0.89 11.44 -13.71
CA GLN A 90 0.15 12.31 -13.15
C GLN A 90 0.14 12.34 -11.62
N SER A 91 -1.03 12.27 -10.98
CA SER A 91 -1.14 12.28 -9.51
C SER A 91 -0.50 11.06 -8.84
N PHE A 92 -0.25 9.98 -9.59
CA PHE A 92 0.40 8.77 -9.08
C PHE A 92 1.94 8.78 -9.21
N GLN A 93 2.53 9.78 -9.87
CA GLN A 93 3.98 9.84 -10.02
C GLN A 93 4.67 10.07 -8.66
N GLY A 94 5.60 9.18 -8.30
CA GLY A 94 6.36 9.25 -7.04
C GLY A 94 5.67 8.60 -5.83
N ILE A 95 4.54 7.93 -6.04
CA ILE A 95 3.89 7.10 -5.00
C ILE A 95 4.63 5.76 -4.80
N PHE A 96 5.49 5.36 -5.75
CA PHE A 96 6.41 4.22 -5.65
C PHE A 96 7.80 4.59 -6.16
#